data_AF-A0A9N9HW11-F1
#
_entry.id   AF-A0A9N9HW11-F1
#
_cell.length_a   1.000
_cell.length_b   1.000
_cell.length_c   1.000
_cell.angle_alpha   90.00
_cell.angle_beta   90.00
_cell.angle_gamma   90.00
#
_symmetry.space_group_name_H-M   'P 1'
#
loop_
_entity.id
_entity.type
_entity.pdbx_description
1 polymer ?
#
loop_
_entity_poly.entity_id
_entity_poly.type
_entity_poly.pdbx_seq_one_letter_code
_entity_poly.pdbx_strand_id
1 'polypeptide(L)'
;ALKMMKSSEAMSVGSWIDLMSGETWNVLKIGYQLKQVRERLAKGLVDKGILRTEKRNFLLFDMATHPVSDSSAKDEIVKRAIKTLTQVNNSAIPLETETPFSYLRTISMVCAAYAANVLENALLQLNHEMRERAYTKVDELLSEYSVWPFQKKSKADIPEGKELQIEVVAAVLNVFTKMDSIL
;
A
#
# COMPACT_ATOMS: atom_id res chain seq x y z
N ALA A 1 -9.00 13.81 -2.89
CA ALA A 1 -9.59 13.08 -1.75
C ALA A 1 -10.10 14.04 -0.68
N LEU A 2 -9.25 14.60 0.17
CA LEU A 2 -9.68 15.34 1.38
C LEU A 2 -10.69 16.48 1.11
N LYS A 3 -10.50 17.28 0.06
CA LYS A 3 -11.44 18.35 -0.32
C LYS A 3 -12.85 17.80 -0.58
N MET A 4 -12.95 16.67 -1.28
CA MET A 4 -14.23 16.04 -1.61
C MET A 4 -14.87 15.44 -0.37
N MET A 5 -14.09 14.78 0.48
CA MET A 5 -14.56 14.24 1.76
C MET A 5 -15.15 15.32 2.67
N LYS A 6 -14.54 16.52 2.71
CA LYS A 6 -15.05 17.64 3.51
C LYS A 6 -16.39 18.22 3.00
N SER A 7 -16.66 18.12 1.71
CA SER A 7 -17.87 18.69 1.08
C SER A 7 -18.94 17.66 0.77
N SER A 8 -18.78 16.42 1.24
CA SER A 8 -19.70 15.31 0.97
C SER A 8 -20.34 14.81 2.26
N GLU A 9 -21.45 14.11 2.12
CA GLU A 9 -21.99 13.27 3.18
C GLU A 9 -21.01 12.17 3.60
N ALA A 10 -21.22 11.62 4.80
CA ALA A 10 -20.47 10.46 5.26
C ALA A 10 -20.78 9.26 4.35
N MET A 11 -19.73 8.66 3.82
CA MET A 11 -19.80 7.48 2.95
C MET A 11 -18.85 6.41 3.46
N SER A 12 -19.17 5.15 3.14
CA SER A 12 -18.32 4.01 3.50
C SER A 12 -16.93 4.09 2.86
N VAL A 13 -15.96 3.39 3.44
CA VAL A 13 -14.60 3.27 2.89
C VAL A 13 -14.63 2.69 1.47
N GLY A 14 -15.41 1.63 1.24
CA GLY A 14 -15.58 1.02 -0.09
C GLY A 14 -16.12 2.02 -1.11
N SER A 15 -17.20 2.75 -0.76
CA SER A 15 -17.77 3.76 -1.65
C SER A 15 -16.78 4.86 -2.03
N TRP A 16 -15.91 5.28 -1.09
CA TRP A 16 -14.84 6.23 -1.39
C TRP A 16 -13.79 5.67 -2.33
N ILE A 17 -13.43 4.39 -2.19
CA ILE A 17 -12.50 3.71 -3.09
C ILE A 17 -13.11 3.64 -4.50
N ASP A 18 -14.34 3.14 -4.64
CA ASP A 18 -15.02 3.04 -5.94
C ASP A 18 -15.13 4.40 -6.65
N LEU A 19 -15.50 5.45 -5.90
CA LEU A 19 -15.58 6.82 -6.41
C LEU A 19 -14.23 7.36 -6.87
N MET A 20 -13.16 7.12 -6.11
CA MET A 20 -11.83 7.65 -6.43
C MET A 20 -11.13 6.87 -7.54
N SER A 21 -11.39 5.56 -7.66
CA SER A 21 -10.96 4.71 -8.76
C SER A 21 -11.76 4.96 -10.04
N GLY A 22 -13.00 5.42 -9.91
CA GLY A 22 -13.94 5.61 -11.03
C GLY A 22 -14.66 4.33 -11.43
N GLU A 23 -14.80 3.39 -10.50
CA GLU A 23 -15.48 2.08 -10.69
C GLU A 23 -17.00 2.18 -10.50
N THR A 24 -17.50 3.35 -10.10
CA THR A 24 -18.92 3.63 -9.89
C THR A 24 -19.54 4.47 -11.02
N TRP A 25 -20.81 4.21 -11.31
CA TRP A 25 -21.63 4.93 -12.31
C TRP A 25 -22.41 6.12 -11.72
N ASN A 26 -22.03 6.61 -10.53
CA ASN A 26 -22.72 7.74 -9.91
C ASN A 26 -22.44 9.07 -10.67
N VAL A 27 -23.35 9.44 -11.59
CA VAL A 27 -23.25 10.64 -12.43
C VAL A 27 -23.10 11.92 -11.61
N LEU A 28 -23.74 12.01 -10.44
CA LEU A 28 -23.65 13.19 -9.56
C LEU A 28 -22.24 13.37 -8.97
N LYS A 29 -21.45 12.31 -8.90
CA LYS A 29 -20.10 12.30 -8.31
C LYS A 29 -19.01 11.94 -9.34
N ILE A 30 -19.26 12.15 -10.63
CA ILE A 30 -18.29 11.84 -11.71
C ILE A 30 -16.94 12.58 -11.56
N GLY A 31 -16.94 13.74 -10.89
CA GLY A 31 -15.73 14.50 -10.59
C GLY A 31 -14.85 13.91 -9.49
N TYR A 32 -15.23 12.77 -8.88
CA TYR A 32 -14.55 12.22 -7.71
C TYR A 32 -13.37 11.32 -8.07
N GLN A 33 -13.32 10.84 -9.32
CA GLN A 33 -12.22 10.03 -9.82
C GLN A 33 -10.91 10.81 -9.77
N LEU A 34 -9.87 10.18 -9.21
CA LEU A 34 -8.54 10.75 -9.21
C LEU A 34 -7.90 10.58 -10.59
N LYS A 35 -7.56 11.70 -11.22
CA LYS A 35 -6.90 11.72 -12.53
C LYS A 35 -5.39 11.86 -12.40
N GLN A 36 -4.66 11.33 -13.38
CA GLN A 36 -3.20 11.41 -13.50
C GLN A 36 -2.45 10.92 -12.25
N VAL A 37 -2.96 9.88 -11.60
CA VAL A 37 -2.40 9.38 -10.34
C VAL A 37 -0.95 8.94 -10.53
N ARG A 38 -0.67 8.19 -11.61
CA ARG A 38 0.67 7.67 -11.93
C ARG A 38 1.69 8.78 -12.14
N GLU A 39 1.35 9.79 -12.94
CA GLU A 39 2.21 10.91 -13.28
C GLU A 39 2.48 11.78 -12.05
N ARG A 40 1.47 12.01 -11.22
CA ARG A 40 1.62 12.77 -9.98
C ARG A 40 2.46 12.03 -8.94
N LEU A 41 2.33 10.69 -8.85
CA LEU A 41 3.20 9.86 -8.02
C LEU A 41 4.64 9.89 -8.53
N ALA A 42 4.86 9.74 -9.84
CA ALA A 42 6.19 9.81 -10.44
C ALA A 42 6.86 11.18 -10.18
N LYS A 43 6.13 12.28 -10.37
CA LYS A 43 6.60 13.63 -10.02
C LYS A 43 6.97 13.72 -8.54
N GLY A 44 6.13 13.20 -7.65
CA GLY A 44 6.42 13.20 -6.21
C GLY A 44 7.67 12.40 -5.83
N LEU A 45 7.99 11.32 -6.56
CA LEU A 45 9.22 10.55 -6.38
C LEU A 45 10.45 11.28 -6.95
N VAL A 46 10.29 12.06 -8.02
CA VAL A 46 11.34 12.95 -8.53
C VAL A 46 11.65 14.06 -7.54
N ASP A 47 10.60 14.74 -7.04
CA ASP A 47 10.74 15.83 -6.07
C ASP A 47 11.40 15.36 -4.76
N LYS A 48 11.30 14.06 -4.42
CA LYS A 48 11.96 13.41 -3.28
C LYS A 48 13.36 12.85 -3.58
N GLY A 49 13.85 12.96 -4.81
CA GLY A 49 15.16 12.45 -5.22
C GLY A 49 15.25 10.94 -5.44
N ILE A 50 14.14 10.21 -5.38
CA ILE A 50 14.12 8.75 -5.61
C ILE A 50 14.25 8.44 -7.10
N LEU A 51 13.55 9.21 -7.94
CA LEU A 51 13.67 9.17 -9.39
C LEU A 51 14.39 10.43 -9.88
N ARG A 52 14.98 10.37 -11.06
CA ARG A 52 15.45 11.55 -11.80
C ARG A 52 14.67 11.70 -13.09
N THR A 53 14.64 12.91 -13.64
CA THR A 53 14.01 13.14 -14.95
C THR A 53 15.08 13.13 -16.04
N GLU A 54 14.90 12.27 -17.03
CA GLU A 54 15.74 12.21 -18.22
C GLU A 54 14.90 12.39 -19.47
N LYS A 55 15.38 13.21 -20.41
CA LYS A 55 14.77 13.34 -21.73
C LYS A 55 15.34 12.26 -22.66
N ARG A 56 14.50 11.34 -23.12
CA ARG A 56 14.88 10.38 -24.17
C ARG A 56 14.35 10.85 -25.51
N ASN A 57 15.26 10.96 -26.47
CA ASN A 57 14.90 11.34 -27.83
C ASN A 57 14.60 10.07 -28.63
N PHE A 58 13.39 9.98 -29.17
CA PHE A 58 12.99 8.96 -30.14
C PHE A 58 12.97 9.59 -31.53
N LEU A 59 12.90 8.76 -32.58
CA LEU A 59 12.95 9.22 -33.97
C LEU A 59 11.91 10.31 -34.29
N LEU A 60 10.74 10.26 -33.66
CA LEU A 60 9.60 11.14 -33.98
C LEU A 60 9.19 12.08 -32.84
N PHE A 61 9.71 11.88 -31.62
CA PHE A 61 9.32 12.67 -30.46
C PHE A 61 10.32 12.49 -29.32
N ASP A 62 10.25 13.39 -28.35
CA ASP A 62 10.99 13.26 -27.11
C ASP A 62 10.04 12.86 -25.98
N MET A 63 10.51 12.00 -25.07
CA MET A 63 9.75 11.53 -23.93
C MET A 63 10.52 11.74 -22.63
N ALA A 64 9.85 12.31 -21.64
CA ALA A 64 10.36 12.33 -20.28
C ALA A 64 10.32 10.91 -19.70
N THR A 65 11.46 10.44 -19.20
CA THR A 65 11.59 9.16 -18.52
C THR A 65 12.11 9.37 -17.11
N HIS A 66 11.77 8.44 -16.22
CA HIS A 66 12.01 8.59 -14.78
C HIS A 66 12.79 7.40 -14.22
N PRO A 67 14.08 7.21 -14.59
CA PRO A 67 14.88 6.14 -14.02
C PRO A 67 15.13 6.36 -12.53
N VAL A 68 15.39 5.25 -11.82
CA VAL A 68 15.73 5.26 -10.40
C VAL A 68 17.08 5.96 -10.20
N SER A 69 17.09 6.94 -9.29
CA SER A 69 18.28 7.66 -8.86
C SER A 69 18.86 7.07 -7.58
N ASP A 70 17.99 6.79 -6.61
CA ASP A 70 18.35 6.13 -5.35
C ASP A 70 17.75 4.72 -5.29
N SER A 71 18.58 3.70 -5.50
CA SER A 71 18.17 2.30 -5.37
C SER A 71 18.07 1.85 -3.92
N SER A 72 18.75 2.53 -2.98
CA SER A 72 18.80 2.11 -1.58
C SER A 72 17.43 2.16 -0.92
N ALA A 73 16.62 3.17 -1.24
CA ALA A 73 15.24 3.27 -0.77
C ALA A 73 14.38 2.07 -1.21
N LYS A 74 14.56 1.60 -2.45
CA LYS A 74 13.86 0.40 -2.95
C LYS A 74 14.35 -0.85 -2.22
N ASP A 75 15.67 -1.00 -2.07
CA ASP A 75 16.28 -2.16 -1.42
C ASP A 75 15.84 -2.27 0.04
N GLU A 76 15.72 -1.15 0.76
CA GLU A 76 15.25 -1.11 2.14
C GLU A 76 13.79 -1.58 2.26
N ILE A 77 12.91 -1.15 1.33
CA ILE A 77 11.50 -1.57 1.28
C ILE A 77 11.40 -3.07 0.98
N VAL A 78 12.17 -3.57 0.01
CA VAL A 78 12.20 -5.00 -0.35
C VAL A 78 12.71 -5.83 0.83
N LYS A 79 13.80 -5.42 1.46
CA LYS A 79 14.35 -6.09 2.65
C LYS A 79 13.35 -6.13 3.79
N ARG A 80 12.60 -5.04 4.01
CA ARG A 80 11.55 -4.94 5.03
C ARG A 80 10.38 -5.88 4.73
N ALA A 81 9.93 -5.97 3.48
CA ALA A 81 8.89 -6.90 3.06
C ALA A 81 9.33 -8.36 3.28
N ILE A 82 10.52 -8.73 2.78
CA ILE A 82 11.09 -10.08 2.96
C ILE A 82 11.19 -10.42 4.44
N LYS A 83 11.80 -9.54 5.25
CA LYS A 83 11.95 -9.76 6.70
C LYS A 83 10.59 -9.99 7.37
N THR A 84 9.59 -9.18 7.04
CA THR A 84 8.24 -9.29 7.63
C THR A 84 7.56 -10.61 7.26
N LEU A 85 7.72 -11.11 6.04
CA LEU A 85 6.98 -12.26 5.53
C LEU A 85 7.69 -13.62 5.75
N THR A 86 9.00 -13.62 5.96
CA THR A 86 9.80 -14.85 6.10
C THR A 86 10.20 -15.18 7.53
N GLN A 87 10.06 -14.24 8.46
CA GLN A 87 10.51 -14.41 9.83
C GLN A 87 9.62 -15.41 10.59
N VAL A 88 10.26 -16.41 11.21
CA VAL A 88 9.58 -17.53 11.90
C VAL A 88 8.87 -17.09 13.19
N ASN A 89 9.47 -16.14 13.89
CA ASN A 89 8.94 -15.63 15.15
C ASN A 89 8.52 -14.18 14.99
N ASN A 90 7.26 -13.88 15.31
CA ASN A 90 6.73 -12.52 15.36
C ASN A 90 7.42 -11.63 16.43
N SER A 91 8.42 -12.11 17.18
CA SER A 91 9.14 -11.33 18.20
C SER A 91 9.88 -10.20 17.52
N ALA A 92 9.34 -8.99 17.71
CA ALA A 92 9.85 -7.69 17.32
C ALA A 92 10.55 -7.69 15.97
N ILE A 93 9.87 -7.16 14.94
CA ILE A 93 10.62 -6.27 14.06
C ILE A 93 10.79 -5.02 14.91
N PRO A 94 11.97 -4.71 15.49
CA PRO A 94 12.20 -3.34 15.88
C PRO A 94 12.29 -2.64 14.53
N LEU A 95 11.17 -2.06 14.06
CA LEU A 95 11.34 -0.95 13.14
C LEU A 95 11.97 0.12 14.03
N GLU A 96 13.30 0.18 14.00
CA GLU A 96 14.14 1.25 14.56
C GLU A 96 13.85 2.55 13.80
N THR A 97 12.59 2.96 13.84
CA THR A 97 12.12 4.19 13.24
C THR A 97 11.26 4.83 14.30
N GLU A 98 11.58 6.07 14.66
CA GLU A 98 10.75 6.94 15.51
C GLU A 98 9.39 7.25 14.88
N THR A 99 9.05 6.60 13.76
CA THR A 99 7.83 6.85 13.01
C THR A 99 6.63 6.17 13.70
N PRO A 100 5.57 6.92 14.02
CA PRO A 100 4.38 6.34 14.63
C PRO A 100 3.76 5.25 13.74
N PHE A 101 3.21 4.21 14.36
CA PHE A 101 2.55 3.10 13.64
C PHE A 101 3.47 2.37 12.65
N SER A 102 4.79 2.35 12.88
CA SER A 102 5.79 1.75 11.98
C SER A 102 5.45 0.31 11.58
N TYR A 103 4.98 -0.48 12.55
CA TYR A 103 4.54 -1.86 12.31
C TYR A 103 3.30 -1.92 11.42
N LEU A 104 2.22 -1.22 11.79
CA LEU A 104 0.97 -1.20 11.00
C LEU A 104 1.19 -0.66 9.58
N ARG A 105 2.10 0.32 9.38
CA ARG A 105 2.49 0.81 8.06
C ARG A 105 3.17 -0.28 7.22
N THR A 106 4.03 -1.08 7.85
CA THR A 106 4.69 -2.20 7.17
C THR A 106 3.69 -3.29 6.79
N ILE A 107 2.77 -3.65 7.69
CA ILE A 107 1.67 -4.58 7.39
C ILE A 107 0.80 -4.06 6.24
N SER A 108 0.38 -2.79 6.32
CA SER A 108 -0.43 -2.17 5.28
C SER A 108 0.29 -2.16 3.92
N MET A 109 1.60 -1.92 3.91
CA MET A 109 2.42 -1.94 2.71
C MET A 109 2.47 -3.33 2.06
N VAL A 110 2.73 -4.39 2.84
CA VAL A 110 2.80 -5.76 2.27
C VAL A 110 1.43 -6.26 1.80
N CYS A 111 0.36 -5.98 2.57
CA CYS A 111 -1.01 -6.32 2.20
C CYS A 111 -1.47 -5.56 0.94
N ALA A 112 -1.15 -4.27 0.82
CA ALA A 112 -1.45 -3.49 -0.38
C ALA A 112 -0.65 -3.97 -1.60
N ALA A 113 0.63 -4.33 -1.42
CA ALA A 113 1.45 -4.88 -2.49
C ALA A 113 0.94 -6.24 -2.98
N TYR A 114 0.41 -7.05 -2.05
CA TYR A 114 -0.25 -8.33 -2.35
C TYR A 114 -1.51 -8.10 -3.18
N ALA A 115 -2.47 -7.29 -2.70
CA ALA A 115 -3.71 -6.99 -3.43
C ALA A 115 -3.49 -6.26 -4.77
N ALA A 116 -2.38 -5.52 -4.91
CA ALA A 116 -1.99 -4.88 -6.16
C ALA A 116 -1.18 -5.79 -7.11
N ASN A 117 -0.99 -7.08 -6.78
CA ASN A 117 -0.24 -8.05 -7.56
C ASN A 117 1.20 -7.64 -7.92
N VAL A 118 1.87 -6.92 -7.01
CA VAL A 118 3.26 -6.50 -7.17
C VAL A 118 4.21 -7.07 -6.12
N LEU A 119 3.68 -7.78 -5.11
CA LEU A 119 4.48 -8.37 -4.03
C LEU A 119 5.51 -9.39 -4.56
N GLU A 120 5.15 -10.19 -5.57
CA GLU A 120 6.04 -11.22 -6.15
C GLU A 120 7.39 -10.63 -6.59
N ASN A 121 7.39 -9.40 -7.13
CA ASN A 121 8.59 -8.72 -7.59
C ASN A 121 9.63 -8.51 -6.48
N ALA A 122 9.19 -8.41 -5.22
CA ALA A 122 10.06 -8.28 -4.05
C ALA A 122 10.60 -9.64 -3.57
N LEU A 123 9.93 -10.75 -3.92
CA LEU A 123 10.25 -12.10 -3.44
C LEU A 123 11.08 -12.91 -4.44
N LEU A 124 11.45 -12.33 -5.59
CA LEU A 124 12.20 -13.02 -6.66
C LEU A 124 13.52 -13.64 -6.19
N GLN A 125 14.18 -13.05 -5.19
CA GLN A 125 15.44 -13.56 -4.64
C GLN A 125 15.26 -14.76 -3.70
N LEU A 126 14.03 -15.06 -3.28
CA LEU A 126 13.73 -16.18 -2.40
C LEU A 126 13.59 -17.48 -3.19
N ASN A 127 13.88 -18.60 -2.54
CA ASN A 127 13.58 -19.93 -3.07
C ASN A 127 12.07 -20.22 -3.02
N HIS A 128 11.64 -21.29 -3.70
CA HIS A 128 10.22 -21.65 -3.81
C HIS A 128 9.53 -21.80 -2.45
N GLU A 129 10.13 -22.54 -1.52
CA GLU A 129 9.57 -22.78 -0.17
C GLU A 129 9.36 -21.48 0.62
N MET A 130 10.33 -20.55 0.55
CA MET A 130 10.24 -19.26 1.23
C MET A 130 9.18 -18.34 0.60
N ARG A 131 8.93 -18.43 -0.71
CA ARG A 131 7.86 -17.67 -1.38
C ARG A 131 6.48 -18.16 -0.95
N GLU A 132 6.25 -19.48 -0.96
CA GLU A 132 4.99 -20.07 -0.48
C GLU A 132 4.69 -19.67 0.96
N ARG A 133 5.73 -19.72 1.81
CA ARG A 133 5.64 -19.24 3.19
C ARG A 133 5.29 -17.76 3.28
N ALA A 134 5.91 -16.92 2.45
CA ALA A 134 5.64 -15.49 2.43
C ALA A 134 4.20 -15.17 2.00
N TYR A 135 3.64 -15.91 1.04
CA TYR A 135 2.24 -15.80 0.63
C TYR A 135 1.29 -16.21 1.74
N THR A 136 1.51 -17.39 2.33
CA THR A 136 0.74 -17.84 3.51
C THR A 136 0.78 -16.78 4.61
N LYS A 137 1.94 -16.15 4.83
CA LYS A 137 2.10 -15.13 5.85
C LYS A 137 1.35 -13.83 5.54
N VAL A 138 1.33 -13.36 4.30
CA VAL A 138 0.58 -12.14 3.95
C VAL A 138 -0.94 -12.39 4.04
N ASP A 139 -1.41 -13.61 3.74
CA ASP A 139 -2.81 -14.00 3.92
C ASP A 139 -3.22 -14.00 5.40
N GLU A 140 -2.38 -14.56 6.27
CA GLU A 140 -2.57 -14.49 7.73
C GLU A 140 -2.67 -13.04 8.21
N LEU A 141 -1.74 -12.18 7.77
CA LEU A 141 -1.73 -10.77 8.13
C LEU A 141 -2.97 -10.04 7.60
N LEU A 142 -3.38 -10.31 6.36
CA LEU A 142 -4.55 -9.68 5.79
C LEU A 142 -5.82 -10.10 6.56
N SER A 143 -5.94 -11.38 6.94
CA SER A 143 -7.03 -11.88 7.77
C SER A 143 -7.04 -11.27 9.18
N GLU A 144 -5.87 -11.16 9.83
CA GLU A 144 -5.74 -10.63 11.18
C GLU A 144 -6.05 -9.12 11.28
N TYR A 145 -5.64 -8.33 10.27
CA TYR A 145 -5.72 -6.86 10.28
C TYR A 145 -6.87 -6.28 9.46
N SER A 146 -7.69 -7.09 8.77
CA SER A 146 -8.84 -6.62 7.98
C SER A 146 -10.15 -6.48 8.77
N VAL A 147 -10.15 -6.81 10.07
CA VAL A 147 -11.31 -6.69 10.95
C VAL A 147 -10.88 -5.98 12.23
N TRP A 148 -11.68 -4.98 12.64
CA TRP A 148 -11.49 -4.25 13.88
C TRP A 148 -12.53 -4.72 14.93
N PRO A 149 -12.16 -4.90 16.22
CA PRO A 149 -10.80 -4.83 16.77
C PRO A 149 -9.90 -5.94 16.22
N PHE A 150 -8.62 -5.64 16.06
CA PHE A 150 -7.66 -6.66 15.64
C PHE A 150 -7.69 -7.83 16.63
N GLN A 151 -7.50 -9.05 16.13
CA GLN A 151 -7.50 -10.24 16.97
C GLN A 151 -6.49 -10.07 18.12
N LYS A 152 -6.78 -10.58 19.33
CA LYS A 152 -5.98 -10.36 20.57
C LYS A 152 -4.47 -10.70 20.49
N LYS A 153 -4.00 -11.29 19.38
CA LYS A 153 -2.58 -11.56 19.09
C LYS A 153 -1.90 -10.44 18.28
N SER A 154 -2.64 -9.41 17.87
CA SER A 154 -2.14 -8.30 17.08
C SER A 154 -1.14 -7.48 17.87
N LYS A 155 0.02 -7.24 17.25
CA LYS A 155 1.15 -6.52 17.84
C LYS A 155 1.17 -5.04 17.48
N ALA A 156 0.09 -4.53 16.89
CA ALA A 156 -0.05 -3.11 16.66
C ALA A 156 -0.13 -2.40 18.02
N ASP A 157 0.91 -1.66 18.36
CA ASP A 157 0.83 -0.68 19.44
C ASP A 157 -0.12 0.43 18.97
N ILE A 158 -1.30 0.47 19.57
CA ILE A 158 -2.35 1.43 19.21
C ILE A 158 -2.37 2.48 20.32
N PRO A 159 -1.91 3.71 20.03
CA PRO A 159 -1.99 4.79 21.00
C PRO A 159 -3.45 5.04 21.39
N GLU A 160 -3.66 5.32 22.66
CA GLU A 160 -4.99 5.62 23.20
C GLU A 160 -5.66 6.77 22.43
N GLY A 161 -6.96 6.63 22.15
CA GLY A 161 -7.72 7.61 21.37
C GLY A 161 -7.48 7.60 19.85
N LYS A 162 -6.72 6.62 19.33
CA LYS A 162 -6.51 6.45 17.87
C LYS A 162 -7.32 5.32 17.24
N GLU A 163 -8.11 4.61 18.03
CA GLU A 163 -8.90 3.43 17.63
C GLU A 163 -9.75 3.66 16.38
N LEU A 164 -10.48 4.77 16.31
CA LEU A 164 -11.32 5.10 15.16
C LEU A 164 -10.52 5.28 13.85
N GLN A 165 -9.27 5.74 13.93
CA GLN A 165 -8.42 5.82 12.72
C GLN A 165 -7.89 4.44 12.33
N ILE A 166 -7.66 3.56 13.31
CA ILE A 166 -7.22 2.18 13.06
C ILE A 166 -8.35 1.36 12.44
N GLU A 167 -9.59 1.56 12.87
CA GLU A 167 -10.76 0.96 12.26
C GLU A 167 -10.86 1.28 10.76
N VAL A 168 -10.55 2.53 10.36
CA VAL A 168 -10.50 2.90 8.93
C VAL A 168 -9.40 2.14 8.18
N VAL A 169 -8.23 1.93 8.80
CA VAL A 169 -7.15 1.12 8.20
C VAL A 169 -7.61 -0.32 8.02
N ALA A 170 -8.24 -0.92 9.04
CA ALA A 170 -8.77 -2.27 8.97
C ALA A 170 -9.83 -2.40 7.86
N ALA A 171 -10.72 -1.41 7.73
CA ALA A 171 -11.72 -1.35 6.68
C ALA A 171 -11.10 -1.26 5.27
N VAL A 172 -9.98 -0.56 5.09
CA VAL A 172 -9.24 -0.56 3.80
C VAL A 172 -8.63 -1.94 3.53
N LEU A 173 -8.02 -2.57 4.53
CA LEU A 173 -7.48 -3.94 4.39
C LEU A 173 -8.60 -4.96 4.11
N ASN A 174 -9.82 -4.74 4.60
CA ASN A 174 -10.99 -5.54 4.25
C ASN A 174 -11.41 -5.41 2.79
N VAL A 175 -11.15 -4.25 2.16
CA VAL A 175 -11.38 -4.12 0.72
C VAL A 175 -10.35 -4.94 -0.06
N PHE A 176 -9.10 -4.96 0.40
CA PHE A 176 -8.04 -5.76 -0.23
C PHE A 176 -8.34 -7.27 -0.24
N THR A 177 -8.99 -7.83 0.78
CA THR A 177 -9.38 -9.26 0.79
C THR A 177 -10.39 -9.62 -0.31
N LYS A 178 -11.02 -8.62 -0.95
CA LYS A 178 -12.04 -8.80 -1.98
C LYS A 178 -11.55 -8.42 -3.37
N MET A 179 -10.34 -7.88 -3.52
CA MET A 179 -9.85 -7.39 -4.82
C MET A 179 -9.59 -8.52 -5.82
N ASP A 180 -9.33 -9.75 -5.36
CA ASP A 180 -9.22 -10.93 -6.24
C ASP A 180 -10.50 -11.23 -7.03
N SER A 181 -11.65 -10.68 -6.63
CA SER A 181 -12.91 -10.83 -7.37
C SER A 181 -13.06 -9.90 -8.59
N ILE A 182 -12.11 -9.00 -8.79
CA ILE A 182 -12.15 -7.95 -9.84
C ILE A 182 -11.22 -8.30 -11.02
N LEU A 183 -10.28 -9.23 -10.85
CA LEU A 183 -9.32 -9.69 -11.87
C LEU A 183 -9.76 -11.01 -12.51
#